data_AF-V2XTE2-F1
#
_entry.id   AF-V2XTE2-F1
#
_cell.length_a   1.000
_cell.length_b   1.000
_cell.length_c   1.000
_cell.angle_alpha   90.00
_cell.angle_beta   90.00
_cell.angle_gamma   90.00
#
_symmetry.space_group_name_H-M   'P 1'
#
loop_
_entity.id
_entity.type
_entity.pdbx_description
1 polymer ?
#
loop_
_entity_poly.entity_id
_entity_poly.type
_entity_poly.pdbx_seq_one_letter_code
_entity_poly.pdbx_strand_id
1 'polypeptide(L)'
;MKERPKEWQFPREHNVQFKVPKFHLQAHTEKCFAPYAFEYAKGVSEVDGKAPERTWAEHNEASSSLSMMSAGAQFDTSDDICNSWNWKKTIALDDTLLKKLIRGISNLVVYTRAFLAFMDALKEQHSRELVDWERMVHEWEQAMARGDSGKECPYDLPSSIITLAKVKKVLTDEEHEREKKGENAEGTSTSAMLSEALDIEENQRIVAAMASQLKQSIYQETDTLKH
;
A
#
# COMPACT_ATOMS: atom_id res chain seq x y z
N MET A 1 -14.05 -5.95 -28.25
CA MET A 1 -13.07 -4.84 -28.36
C MET A 1 -12.56 -4.82 -29.79
N LYS A 2 -12.51 -3.65 -30.45
CA LYS A 2 -11.85 -3.53 -31.76
C LYS A 2 -10.35 -3.81 -31.57
N GLU A 3 -9.76 -4.62 -32.45
CA GLU A 3 -8.31 -4.87 -32.41
C GLU A 3 -7.54 -3.57 -32.64
N ARG A 4 -6.46 -3.39 -31.87
CA ARG A 4 -5.57 -2.24 -32.02
C ARG A 4 -4.89 -2.28 -33.39
N PRO A 5 -4.57 -1.13 -34.02
CA PRO A 5 -3.77 -1.08 -35.25
C PRO A 5 -2.48 -1.89 -35.08
N LYS A 6 -2.02 -2.56 -36.16
CA LYS A 6 -0.89 -3.52 -36.10
C LYS A 6 0.38 -2.87 -35.55
N GLU A 7 0.60 -1.61 -35.90
CA GLU A 7 1.68 -0.75 -35.42
C GLU A 7 1.67 -0.51 -33.90
N TRP A 8 0.53 -0.68 -33.23
CA TRP A 8 0.36 -0.46 -31.79
C TRP A 8 0.19 -1.77 -31.02
N GLN A 9 0.33 -2.92 -31.70
CA GLN A 9 0.35 -4.22 -31.06
C GLN A 9 1.77 -4.49 -30.55
N PHE A 10 1.87 -4.96 -29.30
CA PHE A 10 3.15 -5.41 -28.77
C PHE A 10 3.67 -6.58 -29.60
N PRO A 11 4.99 -6.64 -29.89
CA PRO A 11 5.56 -7.78 -30.60
C PRO A 11 5.30 -9.07 -29.80
N ARG A 12 4.90 -10.15 -30.48
CA ARG A 12 4.50 -11.41 -29.84
C ARG A 12 5.61 -12.10 -29.04
N GLU A 13 6.86 -11.74 -29.31
CA GLU A 13 8.05 -12.22 -28.60
C GLU A 13 8.25 -11.56 -27.22
N HIS A 14 7.55 -10.46 -26.94
CA HIS A 14 7.65 -9.77 -25.64
C HIS A 14 6.51 -10.20 -24.72
N ASN A 15 6.87 -10.65 -23.52
CA ASN A 15 5.90 -10.88 -22.46
C ASN A 15 5.61 -9.54 -21.75
N VAL A 16 4.43 -8.97 -21.99
CA VAL A 16 4.00 -7.72 -21.37
C VAL A 16 3.06 -8.02 -20.21
N GLN A 17 3.46 -7.64 -19.01
CA GLN A 17 2.62 -7.70 -17.82
C GLN A 17 2.03 -6.32 -17.52
N PHE A 18 0.71 -6.26 -17.35
CA PHE A 18 0.02 -5.04 -16.94
C PHE A 18 -0.07 -4.98 -15.42
N LYS A 19 0.28 -3.84 -14.85
CA LYS A 19 0.27 -3.59 -13.41
C LYS A 19 -0.49 -2.29 -13.13
N VAL A 20 -0.97 -2.16 -11.90
CA VAL A 20 -1.75 -0.99 -11.46
C VAL A 20 -0.89 -0.16 -10.50
N PRO A 21 -0.84 1.18 -10.65
CA PRO A 21 -0.14 2.04 -9.71
C PRO A 21 -0.59 1.79 -8.26
N LYS A 22 0.36 1.75 -7.33
CA LYS A 22 0.13 1.35 -5.93
C LYS A 22 -1.02 2.11 -5.26
N PHE A 23 -1.11 3.42 -5.47
CA PHE A 23 -2.19 4.25 -4.90
C PHE A 23 -3.57 3.87 -5.45
N HIS A 24 -3.67 3.61 -6.75
CA HIS A 24 -4.94 3.23 -7.37
C HIS A 24 -5.35 1.81 -6.98
N LEU A 25 -4.38 0.90 -6.87
CA LEU A 25 -4.63 -0.50 -6.53
C LEU A 25 -5.40 -0.66 -5.21
N GLN A 26 -5.19 0.26 -4.26
CA GLN A 26 -5.92 0.28 -2.99
C GLN A 26 -7.43 0.48 -3.11
N ALA A 27 -7.89 1.13 -4.19
CA ALA A 27 -9.31 1.32 -4.47
C ALA A 27 -9.98 0.12 -5.15
N HIS A 28 -9.22 -0.93 -5.47
CA HIS A 28 -9.76 -2.16 -6.06
C HIS A 28 -10.11 -3.21 -4.98
N THR A 29 -10.82 -4.25 -5.39
CA THR A 29 -11.11 -5.42 -4.55
C THR A 29 -9.84 -6.21 -4.24
N GLU A 30 -9.77 -6.87 -3.08
CA GLU A 30 -8.61 -7.64 -2.60
C GLU A 30 -8.02 -8.61 -3.65
N LYS A 31 -8.88 -9.33 -4.39
CA LYS A 31 -8.45 -10.24 -5.47
C LYS A 31 -7.60 -9.59 -6.58
N CYS A 32 -7.66 -8.27 -6.72
CA CYS A 32 -6.89 -7.53 -7.71
C CYS A 32 -5.50 -7.15 -7.18
N PHE A 33 -5.25 -7.18 -5.87
CA PHE A 33 -3.98 -6.70 -5.34
C PHE A 33 -2.82 -7.53 -5.84
N ALA A 34 -2.79 -8.82 -5.50
CA ALA A 34 -1.61 -9.61 -5.78
C ALA A 34 -1.23 -9.72 -7.28
N PRO A 35 -2.17 -9.97 -8.22
CA PRO A 35 -1.83 -10.09 -9.63
C PRO A 35 -1.34 -8.77 -10.24
N TYR A 36 -1.85 -7.63 -9.77
CA TYR A 36 -1.59 -6.31 -10.37
C TYR A 36 -0.62 -5.44 -9.58
N ALA A 37 -0.20 -5.87 -8.38
CA ALA A 37 0.84 -5.21 -7.61
C ALA A 37 2.19 -5.24 -8.33
N PHE A 38 2.83 -4.08 -8.40
CA PHE A 38 4.15 -3.91 -9.03
C PHE A 38 5.22 -4.68 -8.26
N GLU A 39 5.12 -4.71 -6.94
CA GLU A 39 6.07 -5.34 -6.01
C GLU A 39 6.10 -6.87 -6.10
N TYR A 40 5.01 -7.49 -6.55
CA TYR A 40 4.93 -8.95 -6.73
C TYR A 40 5.24 -9.37 -8.16
N ALA A 41 5.60 -8.43 -9.03
CA ALA A 41 6.00 -8.74 -10.39
C ALA A 41 7.43 -9.32 -10.39
N LYS A 42 7.60 -10.47 -11.04
CA LYS A 42 8.90 -11.12 -11.15
C LYS A 42 9.93 -10.19 -11.80
N GLY A 43 11.09 -10.06 -11.17
CA GLY A 43 12.20 -9.24 -11.68
C GLY A 43 12.02 -7.74 -11.45
N VAL A 44 10.94 -7.33 -10.78
CA VAL A 44 10.72 -5.96 -10.36
C VAL A 44 11.15 -5.81 -8.91
N SER A 45 11.95 -4.78 -8.63
CA SER A 45 12.30 -4.40 -7.26
C SER A 45 11.29 -3.38 -6.72
N GLU A 46 11.51 -2.93 -5.49
CA GLU A 46 10.86 -1.70 -5.03
C GLU A 46 11.21 -0.56 -6.00
N VAL A 47 10.19 0.03 -6.60
CA VAL A 47 10.31 1.20 -7.48
C VAL A 47 9.60 2.36 -6.80
N ASP A 48 10.21 3.54 -6.88
CA ASP A 48 9.60 4.74 -6.31
C ASP A 48 8.23 5.02 -6.94
N GLY A 49 8.11 4.93 -8.27
CA GLY A 49 6.84 5.08 -8.98
C GLY A 49 6.16 6.45 -8.84
N LYS A 50 6.70 7.38 -8.04
CA LYS A 50 6.08 8.66 -7.62
C LYS A 50 6.50 9.85 -8.47
N ALA A 51 7.18 9.62 -9.58
CA ALA A 51 7.69 10.71 -10.42
C ALA A 51 6.56 11.58 -11.01
N PRO A 52 5.42 11.03 -11.48
CA PRO A 52 4.27 11.84 -11.91
C PRO A 52 3.66 12.69 -10.78
N GLU A 53 3.61 12.16 -9.56
CA GLU A 53 3.00 12.81 -8.41
C GLU A 53 3.87 13.95 -7.88
N ARG A 54 5.20 13.82 -7.96
CA ARG A 54 6.12 14.90 -7.57
C ARG A 54 5.93 16.16 -8.42
N THR A 55 5.62 16.00 -9.71
CA THR A 55 5.33 17.14 -10.59
C THR A 55 4.00 17.80 -10.30
N TRP A 56 3.09 17.19 -9.54
CA TRP A 56 1.82 17.84 -9.18
C TRP A 56 2.03 19.04 -8.24
N ALA A 57 3.00 18.96 -7.31
CA ALA A 57 3.33 20.10 -6.46
C ALA A 57 3.81 21.29 -7.30
N GLU A 58 4.73 21.04 -8.23
CA GLU A 58 5.25 22.05 -9.16
C GLU A 58 4.16 22.58 -10.10
N HIS A 59 3.22 21.74 -10.53
CA HIS A 59 2.09 22.17 -11.37
C HIS A 59 1.08 23.02 -10.60
N ASN A 60 0.86 22.70 -9.34
CA ASN A 60 -0.03 23.49 -8.47
C ASN A 60 0.49 24.92 -8.28
N GLU A 61 1.81 25.15 -8.32
CA GLU A 61 2.38 26.50 -8.28
C GLU A 61 1.93 27.36 -9.48
N ALA A 62 1.74 26.76 -10.65
CA ALA A 62 1.27 27.44 -11.85
C ALA A 62 -0.26 27.61 -11.90
N SER A 63 -1.01 26.91 -11.03
CA SER A 63 -2.48 26.83 -11.10
C SER A 63 -3.18 28.19 -11.02
N SER A 64 -2.67 29.11 -10.20
CA SER A 64 -3.24 30.46 -10.02
C SER A 64 -3.06 31.33 -11.26
N SER A 65 -1.97 31.14 -12.01
CA SER A 65 -1.75 31.85 -13.26
C SER A 65 -2.59 31.25 -14.39
N LEU A 66 -2.69 29.91 -14.42
CA LEU A 66 -3.47 29.17 -15.41
C LEU A 66 -4.98 29.43 -15.26
N SER A 67 -5.49 29.66 -14.05
CA SER A 67 -6.93 29.90 -13.82
C SER A 67 -7.44 31.22 -14.39
N MET A 68 -6.54 32.18 -14.64
CA MET A 68 -6.87 33.49 -15.20
C MET A 68 -6.77 33.53 -16.73
N MET A 69 -6.31 32.44 -17.36
CA MET A 69 -6.15 32.33 -18.80
C MET A 69 -7.43 31.87 -19.50
N SER A 70 -7.57 32.17 -20.79
CA SER A 70 -8.60 31.53 -21.62
C SER A 70 -8.31 30.03 -21.77
N ALA A 71 -9.32 29.22 -22.07
CA ALA A 71 -9.14 27.77 -22.17
C ALA A 71 -8.02 27.35 -23.13
N GLY A 72 -7.93 27.98 -24.31
CA GLY A 72 -6.85 27.70 -25.27
C GLY A 72 -5.46 28.06 -24.73
N ALA A 73 -5.32 29.27 -24.17
CA ALA A 73 -4.06 29.71 -23.58
C ALA A 73 -3.65 28.85 -22.36
N GLN A 74 -4.63 28.39 -21.57
CA GLN A 74 -4.40 27.48 -20.46
C GLN A 74 -3.83 26.14 -20.93
N PHE A 75 -4.38 25.55 -21.99
CA PHE A 75 -3.87 24.31 -22.58
C PHE A 75 -2.45 24.48 -23.11
N ASP A 76 -2.22 25.49 -23.96
CA ASP A 76 -0.92 25.74 -24.57
C ASP A 76 0.16 25.98 -23.50
N THR A 77 -0.15 26.80 -22.49
CA THR A 77 0.79 27.09 -21.39
C THR A 77 1.08 25.85 -20.54
N SER A 78 0.08 25.00 -20.30
CA SER A 78 0.26 23.77 -19.53
C SER A 78 1.16 22.78 -20.28
N ASP A 79 0.99 22.66 -21.59
CA ASP A 79 1.85 21.84 -22.45
C ASP A 79 3.28 22.38 -22.48
N ASP A 80 3.47 23.69 -22.58
CA ASP A 80 4.79 24.33 -22.53
C ASP A 80 5.53 24.07 -21.21
N ILE A 81 4.82 24.17 -20.08
CA ILE A 81 5.35 23.83 -18.75
C ILE A 81 5.79 22.36 -18.71
N CYS A 82 4.92 21.45 -19.13
CA CYS A 82 5.22 20.02 -19.16
C CYS A 82 6.41 19.69 -20.09
N ASN A 83 6.47 20.32 -21.27
CA ASN A 83 7.56 20.17 -22.22
C ASN A 83 8.89 20.68 -21.64
N SER A 84 8.88 21.83 -20.96
CA SER A 84 10.06 22.37 -20.28
C SER A 84 10.59 21.41 -19.20
N TRP A 85 9.70 20.79 -18.41
CA TRP A 85 10.10 19.78 -17.44
C TRP A 85 10.65 18.51 -18.09
N ASN A 86 10.03 18.04 -19.17
CA ASN A 86 10.53 16.88 -19.93
C ASN A 86 11.91 17.15 -20.51
N TRP A 87 12.14 18.35 -21.05
CA TRP A 87 13.44 18.79 -21.53
C TRP A 87 14.49 18.77 -20.40
N LYS A 88 14.20 19.42 -19.26
CA LYS A 88 15.09 19.42 -18.09
C LYS A 88 15.43 18.01 -17.60
N LYS A 89 14.43 17.11 -17.56
CA LYS A 89 14.65 15.70 -17.20
C LYS A 89 15.56 14.99 -18.19
N THR A 90 15.38 15.25 -19.48
CA THR A 90 16.17 14.63 -20.55
C THR A 90 17.63 15.05 -20.48
N ILE A 91 17.91 16.35 -20.33
CA ILE A 91 19.29 16.85 -20.27
C ILE A 91 20.01 16.51 -18.95
N ALA A 92 19.28 16.21 -17.88
CA ALA A 92 19.85 15.81 -16.59
C ALA A 92 19.88 14.30 -16.39
N LEU A 93 19.48 13.52 -17.40
CA LEU A 93 19.26 12.09 -17.28
C LEU A 93 20.58 11.35 -17.03
N ASP A 94 21.64 11.72 -17.73
CA ASP A 94 22.97 11.13 -17.63
C ASP A 94 23.57 11.29 -16.22
N ASP A 95 23.60 12.51 -15.68
CA ASP A 95 24.10 12.81 -14.33
C ASP A 95 23.24 12.13 -13.26
N THR A 96 21.91 12.13 -13.44
CA THR A 96 21.00 11.46 -12.51
C THR A 96 21.22 9.95 -12.50
N LEU A 97 21.38 9.32 -13.66
CA LEU A 97 21.64 7.89 -13.78
C LEU A 97 23.01 7.52 -13.20
N LEU A 98 24.04 8.34 -13.45
CA LEU A 98 25.37 8.13 -12.88
C LEU A 98 25.34 8.18 -11.35
N LYS A 99 24.71 9.20 -10.76
CA LYS A 99 24.55 9.32 -9.30
C LYS A 99 23.81 8.12 -8.70
N LYS A 100 22.74 7.68 -9.37
CA LYS A 100 21.97 6.48 -8.96
C LYS A 100 22.81 5.21 -9.08
N LEU A 101 23.60 5.05 -10.13
CA LEU A 101 24.48 3.90 -10.31
C LEU A 101 25.54 3.83 -9.21
N ILE A 102 26.24 4.94 -8.93
CA ILE A 102 27.24 5.01 -7.86
C ILE A 102 26.62 4.64 -6.52
N ARG A 103 25.46 5.22 -6.19
CA ARG A 103 24.72 4.87 -4.96
C ARG A 103 24.30 3.40 -4.96
N GLY A 104 23.84 2.89 -6.10
CA GLY A 104 23.44 1.49 -6.27
C GLY A 104 24.57 0.52 -6.00
N ILE A 105 25.77 0.77 -6.55
CA ILE A 105 26.96 -0.06 -6.32
C ILE A 105 27.37 -0.04 -4.84
N SER A 106 27.40 1.14 -4.22
CA SER A 106 27.70 1.27 -2.79
C SER A 106 26.70 0.50 -1.92
N ASN A 107 25.42 0.63 -2.24
CA ASN A 107 24.35 -0.05 -1.52
C ASN A 107 24.33 -1.57 -1.76
N LEU A 108 24.75 -2.04 -2.94
CA LEU A 108 24.78 -3.45 -3.28
C LEU A 108 25.60 -4.24 -2.27
N VAL A 109 26.76 -3.74 -1.86
CA VAL A 109 27.61 -4.41 -0.86
C VAL A 109 26.87 -4.59 0.47
N VAL A 110 26.14 -3.57 0.91
CA VAL A 110 25.38 -3.59 2.16
C VAL A 110 24.20 -4.56 2.04
N TYR A 111 23.43 -4.46 0.95
CA TYR A 111 22.25 -5.28 0.73
C TYR A 111 22.60 -6.76 0.53
N THR A 112 23.66 -7.08 -0.20
CA THR A 112 24.11 -8.48 -0.36
C THR A 112 24.49 -9.08 0.98
N ARG A 113 25.22 -8.37 1.84
CA ARG A 113 25.58 -8.88 3.16
C ARG A 113 24.36 -9.09 4.06
N ALA A 114 23.46 -8.10 4.11
CA ALA A 114 22.24 -8.19 4.90
C ALA A 114 21.34 -9.34 4.40
N PHE A 115 21.20 -9.49 3.09
CA PHE A 115 20.41 -10.56 2.47
C PHE A 115 20.98 -11.94 2.77
N LEU A 116 22.30 -12.13 2.63
CA LEU A 116 22.94 -13.41 2.94
C LEU A 116 22.77 -13.78 4.42
N ALA A 117 23.03 -12.84 5.34
CA ALA A 117 22.85 -13.07 6.77
C ALA A 117 21.40 -13.43 7.12
N PHE A 118 20.42 -12.75 6.51
CA PHE A 118 19.00 -13.06 6.68
C PHE A 118 18.65 -14.45 6.14
N MET A 119 19.12 -14.80 4.94
CA MET A 119 18.87 -16.10 4.33
C MET A 119 19.51 -17.24 5.12
N ASP A 120 20.71 -17.05 5.66
CA ASP A 120 21.38 -18.06 6.47
C ASP A 120 20.62 -18.31 7.78
N ALA A 121 20.15 -17.25 8.46
CA ALA A 121 19.31 -17.36 9.65
C ALA A 121 17.98 -18.07 9.36
N LEU A 122 17.34 -17.76 8.22
CA LEU A 122 16.11 -18.44 7.79
C LEU A 122 16.34 -19.93 7.51
N LYS A 123 17.45 -20.30 6.87
CA LYS A 123 17.78 -21.70 6.62
C LYS A 123 18.04 -22.46 7.92
N GLU A 124 18.65 -21.82 8.91
CA GLU A 124 18.91 -22.45 10.21
C GLU A 124 17.61 -22.67 11.00
N GLN A 125 16.73 -21.67 11.04
CA GLN A 125 15.55 -21.69 11.92
C GLN A 125 14.29 -22.24 11.25
N HIS A 126 14.15 -22.09 9.94
CA HIS A 126 12.93 -22.31 9.17
C HIS A 126 13.17 -23.00 7.82
N SER A 127 14.14 -23.93 7.76
CA SER A 127 14.53 -24.61 6.51
C SER A 127 13.37 -25.22 5.74
N ARG A 128 12.41 -25.85 6.44
CA ARG A 128 11.27 -26.51 5.81
C ARG A 128 10.29 -25.50 5.23
N GLU A 129 9.90 -24.50 6.02
CA GLU A 129 8.98 -23.45 5.59
C GLU A 129 9.55 -22.67 4.40
N LEU A 130 10.86 -22.44 4.38
CA LEU A 130 11.54 -21.76 3.27
C LEU A 130 11.39 -22.54 1.96
N VAL A 131 11.63 -23.85 1.96
CA VAL A 131 11.49 -24.70 0.75
C VAL A 131 10.04 -24.73 0.26
N ASP A 132 9.08 -24.83 1.19
CA ASP A 132 7.67 -24.83 0.84
C ASP A 132 7.24 -23.46 0.27
N TRP A 133 7.72 -22.36 0.83
CA TRP A 133 7.45 -21.01 0.36
C TRP A 133 8.07 -20.73 -1.01
N GLU A 134 9.34 -21.09 -1.23
CA GLU A 134 10.01 -20.95 -2.53
C GLU A 134 9.26 -21.71 -3.63
N ARG A 135 8.75 -22.91 -3.33
CA ARG A 135 7.90 -23.67 -4.24
C ARG A 135 6.60 -22.93 -4.55
N MET A 136 5.91 -22.41 -3.52
CA MET A 136 4.65 -21.66 -3.69
C MET A 136 4.84 -20.42 -4.57
N VAL A 137 5.88 -19.62 -4.31
CA VAL A 137 6.22 -18.44 -5.12
C VAL A 137 6.51 -18.84 -6.56
N HIS A 138 7.32 -19.88 -6.78
CA HIS A 138 7.65 -20.33 -8.13
C HIS A 138 6.41 -20.77 -8.92
N GLU A 139 5.55 -21.57 -8.30
CA GLU A 139 4.32 -22.04 -8.94
C GLU A 139 3.34 -20.90 -9.24
N TRP A 140 3.24 -19.94 -8.33
CA TRP A 140 2.40 -18.75 -8.50
C TRP A 140 2.91 -17.85 -9.63
N GLU A 141 4.22 -17.55 -9.66
CA GLU A 141 4.82 -16.74 -10.73
C GLU A 141 4.60 -17.38 -12.12
N GLN A 142 4.72 -18.71 -12.20
CA GLN A 142 4.43 -19.42 -13.45
C GLN A 142 2.95 -19.36 -13.85
N ALA A 143 2.04 -19.46 -12.88
CA ALA A 143 0.61 -19.32 -13.14
C ALA A 143 0.28 -17.91 -13.67
N MET A 144 0.81 -16.87 -13.01
CA MET A 144 0.65 -15.48 -13.44
C MET A 144 1.22 -15.25 -14.85
N ALA A 145 2.39 -15.82 -15.16
CA ALA A 145 2.99 -15.71 -16.48
C ALA A 145 2.15 -16.36 -17.60
N ARG A 146 1.31 -17.34 -17.26
CA ARG A 146 0.32 -17.96 -18.17
C ARG A 146 -1.02 -17.24 -18.20
N GLY A 147 -1.19 -16.19 -17.40
CA GLY A 147 -2.45 -15.46 -17.25
C GLY A 147 -3.49 -16.18 -16.37
N ASP A 148 -3.07 -17.16 -15.57
CA ASP A 148 -3.93 -17.88 -14.64
C ASP A 148 -3.98 -17.15 -13.30
N SER A 149 -5.09 -16.45 -13.04
CA SER A 149 -5.34 -15.74 -11.79
C SER A 149 -5.98 -16.59 -10.68
N GLY A 150 -6.16 -17.89 -10.89
CA GLY A 150 -6.85 -18.79 -9.97
C GLY A 150 -5.97 -19.43 -8.90
N LYS A 151 -4.65 -19.30 -9.01
CA LYS A 151 -3.69 -19.84 -8.04
C LYS A 151 -3.65 -18.95 -6.79
N GLU A 152 -3.67 -19.56 -5.60
CA GLU A 152 -3.49 -18.85 -4.33
C GLU A 152 -2.18 -18.06 -4.31
N CYS A 153 -2.28 -16.80 -3.90
CA CYS A 153 -1.13 -15.92 -3.79
C CYS A 153 -0.36 -16.24 -2.49
N PRO A 154 0.95 -16.53 -2.56
CA PRO A 154 1.74 -16.74 -1.36
C PRO A 154 1.84 -15.47 -0.50
N TYR A 155 1.80 -14.28 -1.13
CA TYR A 155 1.92 -13.00 -0.43
C TYR A 155 0.62 -12.51 0.24
N ASP A 156 -0.51 -13.15 -0.05
CA ASP A 156 -1.76 -12.81 0.62
C ASP A 156 -1.69 -13.39 2.04
N LEU A 157 -1.69 -12.49 3.02
CA LEU A 157 -1.77 -12.91 4.41
C LEU A 157 -3.12 -13.58 4.64
N PRO A 158 -3.15 -14.76 5.28
CA PRO A 158 -4.42 -15.35 5.69
C PRO A 158 -5.15 -14.33 6.55
N SER A 159 -6.46 -14.18 6.33
CA SER A 159 -7.29 -13.24 7.08
C SER A 159 -7.40 -13.69 8.55
N SER A 160 -6.35 -13.44 9.34
CA SER A 160 -6.43 -13.48 10.78
C SER A 160 -7.11 -12.20 11.23
N ILE A 161 -8.38 -12.03 10.85
CA ILE A 161 -9.25 -11.07 11.52
C ILE A 161 -9.50 -11.67 12.90
N ILE A 162 -8.55 -11.45 13.79
CA ILE A 162 -8.77 -11.58 15.22
C ILE A 162 -9.68 -10.40 15.55
N THR A 163 -10.99 -10.60 15.40
CA THR A 163 -11.96 -9.61 15.84
C THR A 163 -11.87 -9.49 17.36
N LEU A 164 -12.08 -8.29 17.89
CA LEU A 164 -12.19 -8.10 19.34
C LEU A 164 -13.22 -9.07 19.95
N ALA A 165 -14.31 -9.34 19.25
CA ALA A 165 -15.31 -10.33 19.64
C ALA A 165 -14.75 -11.75 19.74
N LYS A 166 -13.86 -12.17 18.82
CA LYS A 166 -13.20 -13.47 18.87
C LYS A 166 -12.20 -13.54 20.02
N VAL A 167 -11.48 -12.46 20.32
CA VAL A 167 -10.61 -12.37 21.51
C VAL A 167 -11.42 -12.44 22.79
N LYS A 168 -12.46 -11.61 22.93
CA LYS A 168 -13.37 -11.61 24.08
C LYS A 168 -13.96 -13.00 24.30
N LYS A 169 -14.41 -13.66 23.23
CA LYS A 169 -14.93 -15.04 23.32
C LYS A 169 -13.89 -16.02 23.86
N VAL A 170 -12.66 -16.01 23.34
CA VAL A 170 -11.58 -16.90 23.82
C VAL A 170 -11.31 -16.65 25.30
N LEU A 171 -11.25 -15.37 25.72
CA LEU A 171 -11.02 -15.01 27.12
C LEU A 171 -12.18 -15.45 28.03
N THR A 172 -13.43 -15.30 27.59
CA THR A 172 -14.62 -15.78 28.33
C THR A 172 -14.64 -17.31 28.41
N ASP A 173 -14.31 -18.01 27.33
CA ASP A 173 -14.25 -19.47 27.30
C ASP A 173 -13.14 -19.98 28.27
N GLU A 174 -11.97 -19.33 28.30
CA GLU A 174 -10.90 -19.66 29.26
C GLU A 174 -11.28 -19.38 30.72
N GLU A 175 -11.97 -18.28 30.99
CA GLU A 175 -12.49 -17.96 32.33
C GLU A 175 -13.51 -18.99 32.81
N HIS A 176 -14.45 -19.37 31.96
CA HIS A 176 -15.44 -20.40 32.26
C HIS A 176 -14.79 -21.76 32.56
N GLU A 177 -13.71 -22.12 31.85
CA GLU A 177 -12.95 -23.34 32.17
C GLU A 177 -12.15 -23.23 33.48
N ARG A 178 -11.63 -22.05 33.83
CA ARG A 178 -11.01 -21.79 35.16
C ARG A 178 -12.03 -21.85 36.29
N GLU A 179 -13.25 -21.36 36.07
CA GLU A 179 -14.36 -21.47 37.02
C GLU A 179 -14.77 -22.92 37.26
N LYS A 180 -14.90 -23.73 36.21
CA LYS A 180 -15.19 -25.17 36.33
C LYS A 180 -14.15 -25.93 37.15
N LYS A 181 -12.88 -25.52 37.08
CA LYS A 181 -11.78 -26.10 37.85
C LYS A 181 -11.72 -25.60 39.30
N GLY A 182 -12.57 -24.63 39.68
CA GLY A 182 -12.55 -24.00 40.99
C GLY A 182 -11.33 -23.10 41.21
N GLU A 183 -10.64 -22.69 40.14
CA GLU A 183 -9.43 -21.85 40.19
C GLU A 183 -9.77 -20.36 40.31
N ASN A 184 -11.03 -19.97 40.07
CA ASN A 184 -11.52 -18.60 40.26
C ASN A 184 -12.12 -18.45 41.67
N ALA A 185 -11.27 -18.06 42.61
CA ALA A 185 -11.68 -17.60 43.92
C ALA A 185 -11.79 -16.06 43.91
N GLU A 186 -13.03 -15.57 43.92
CA GLU A 186 -13.45 -14.18 44.19
C GLU A 186 -13.30 -13.14 43.06
N GLY A 187 -14.44 -12.56 42.65
CA GLY A 187 -14.52 -11.26 41.97
C GLY A 187 -14.61 -11.27 40.44
N THR A 188 -14.72 -10.06 39.85
CA THR A 188 -14.68 -9.83 38.40
C THR A 188 -13.31 -10.23 37.87
N SER A 189 -13.27 -11.14 36.89
CA SER A 189 -12.00 -11.56 36.29
C SER A 189 -11.25 -10.41 35.62
N THR A 190 -9.92 -10.50 35.59
CA THR A 190 -9.03 -9.51 34.97
C THR A 190 -9.36 -9.25 33.50
N SER A 191 -9.79 -10.27 32.73
CA SER A 191 -10.16 -10.07 31.33
C SER A 191 -11.49 -9.33 31.17
N ALA A 192 -12.45 -9.58 32.07
CA ALA A 192 -13.71 -8.84 32.13
C ALA A 192 -13.46 -7.36 32.50
N MET A 193 -12.58 -7.09 33.47
CA MET A 193 -12.18 -5.73 33.83
C MET A 193 -11.46 -5.01 32.67
N LEU A 194 -10.55 -5.67 31.98
CA LEU A 194 -9.86 -5.11 30.80
C LEU A 194 -10.82 -4.86 29.63
N SER A 195 -11.78 -5.77 29.40
CA SER A 195 -12.78 -5.62 28.35
C SER A 195 -13.69 -4.42 28.60
N GLU A 196 -14.16 -4.26 29.84
CA GLU A 196 -14.98 -3.11 30.25
C GLU A 196 -14.18 -1.80 30.15
N ALA A 197 -12.91 -1.79 30.57
CA ALA A 197 -12.06 -0.61 30.47
C ALA A 197 -11.85 -0.16 29.02
N LEU A 198 -11.64 -1.10 28.09
CA LEU A 198 -11.53 -0.82 26.66
C LEU A 198 -12.85 -0.29 26.07
N ASP A 199 -14.00 -0.86 26.48
CA ASP A 199 -15.31 -0.39 26.03
C ASP A 199 -15.59 1.04 26.54
N ILE A 200 -15.19 1.36 27.77
CA ILE A 200 -15.24 2.72 28.32
C ILE A 200 -14.34 3.68 27.52
N GLU A 201 -13.11 3.28 27.20
CA GLU A 201 -12.17 4.12 26.43
C GLU A 201 -12.71 4.42 25.02
N GLU A 202 -13.25 3.41 24.32
CA GLU A 202 -13.87 3.58 23.01
C GLU A 202 -15.04 4.58 23.09
N ASN A 203 -15.93 4.42 24.07
CA ASN A 203 -17.04 5.34 24.31
C ASN A 203 -16.56 6.77 24.60
N GLN A 204 -15.50 6.93 25.39
CA GLN A 204 -14.91 8.26 25.66
C GLN A 204 -14.34 8.90 24.39
N ARG A 205 -13.67 8.13 23.53
CA ARG A 205 -13.16 8.63 22.24
C ARG A 205 -14.29 9.07 21.32
N ILE A 206 -15.36 8.29 21.21
CA ILE A 206 -16.54 8.64 20.42
C ILE A 206 -17.17 9.93 20.92
N VAL A 207 -17.40 10.04 22.24
CA VAL A 207 -17.98 11.25 22.85
C VAL A 207 -17.08 12.46 22.64
N ALA A 208 -15.76 12.32 22.79
CA ALA A 208 -14.80 13.40 22.55
C ALA A 208 -14.79 13.85 21.07
N ALA A 209 -14.85 12.90 20.12
CA ALA A 209 -14.93 13.20 18.70
C ALA A 209 -16.24 13.94 18.34
N MET A 210 -17.38 13.48 18.86
CA MET A 210 -18.67 14.14 18.69
C MET A 210 -18.67 15.55 19.30
N ALA A 211 -18.12 15.72 20.51
CA ALA A 211 -18.00 17.03 21.14
C ALA A 211 -17.08 17.99 20.37
N SER A 212 -16.02 17.48 19.73
CA SER A 212 -15.14 18.27 18.86
C SER A 212 -15.85 18.72 17.58
N GLN A 213 -16.65 17.84 16.97
CA GLN A 213 -17.47 18.20 15.80
C GLN A 213 -18.54 19.24 16.15
N LEU A 214 -19.19 19.12 17.31
CA LEU A 214 -20.17 20.11 17.77
C LEU A 214 -19.53 21.49 18.00
N LYS A 215 -18.29 21.53 18.51
CA LYS A 215 -17.52 22.78 18.63
C LYS A 215 -17.19 23.38 17.27
N GLN A 216 -16.89 22.56 16.25
CA GLN A 216 -16.64 23.05 14.90
C GLN A 216 -17.90 23.59 14.21
N SER A 217 -19.08 22.99 14.41
CA SER A 217 -20.33 23.47 13.79
C SER A 217 -20.77 24.83 14.34
N ILE A 218 -20.53 25.12 15.62
CA ILE A 218 -20.82 26.43 16.23
C ILE A 218 -19.96 27.55 15.62
N TYR A 219 -18.73 27.26 15.18
CA TYR A 219 -17.87 28.24 14.49
C TYR A 219 -18.17 28.39 12.99
N GLN A 220 -19.00 27.52 12.40
CA GLN A 220 -19.41 27.63 10.98
C GLN A 220 -20.71 28.42 10.76
N GLU A 221 -21.46 28.76 11.82
CA GLU A 221 -22.71 29.54 11.70
C GLU A 221 -22.52 31.07 11.69
N THR A 222 -21.29 31.59 11.78
CA THR A 222 -21.06 33.06 11.86
C THR A 222 -20.69 33.76 10.54
N ASP A 223 -20.77 33.10 9.37
CA ASP A 223 -20.36 33.73 8.10
C ASP A 223 -21.37 33.62 6.95
N THR A 224 -22.67 33.72 7.26
CA THR A 224 -23.72 33.85 6.21
C THR A 224 -24.68 35.03 6.44
N LEU A 225 -24.27 36.06 7.17
CA LEU A 225 -25.01 37.33 7.25
C LEU A 225 -24.06 38.52 7.08
N LYS A 226 -23.65 38.79 5.84
CA LYS A 226 -23.32 40.13 5.29
C LYS A 226 -22.88 40.03 3.82
N HIS A 227 -23.85 40.09 2.91
CA HIS A 227 -23.96 41.00 1.76
C HIS A 227 -24.93 40.46 0.72
#